data_AF-A0A0T6AHC6-F1
#
_entry.id   AF-A0A0T6AHC6-F1
#
_cell.length_a   1.000
_cell.length_b   1.000
_cell.length_c   1.000
_cell.angle_alpha   90.00
_cell.angle_beta   90.00
_cell.angle_gamma   90.00
#
_symmetry.space_group_name_H-M   'P 1'
#
loop_
_entity.id
_entity.type
_entity.pdbx_description
1 polymer ?
#
loop_
_entity_poly.entity_id
_entity_poly.type
_entity_poly.pdbx_seq_one_letter_code
_entity_poly.pdbx_strand_id
1 'polypeptide(L)'
;MVPANAEIVSATITVFVDDVLFASSVPTLIDLVRYPLSGLRSSDYDSPPLGNVVGKTFFTSADIGFDVTFDVTPLMQEAQLRGFSDFQVRLLLDFSGAIGLVRIEDLPNVAISAPLLSVEYR
;
A
#
# COMPACT_ATOMS: atom_id res chain seq x y z
N MET A 1 -0.25 -5.34 -12.62
CA MET A 1 0.45 -6.52 -13.16
C MET A 1 1.89 -6.48 -12.68
N VAL A 2 2.43 -7.62 -12.23
CA VAL A 2 3.85 -7.75 -11.88
C VAL A 2 4.62 -8.17 -13.14
N PRO A 3 5.65 -7.42 -13.59
CA PRO A 3 6.51 -7.85 -14.69
C PRO A 3 7.22 -9.15 -14.33
N ALA A 4 7.12 -10.21 -15.14
CA ALA A 4 7.71 -11.51 -14.79
C ALA A 4 9.19 -11.69 -15.22
N ASN A 5 9.62 -11.00 -16.29
CA ASN A 5 10.93 -11.19 -16.92
C ASN A 5 11.70 -9.86 -17.08
N ALA A 6 11.42 -8.87 -16.24
CA ALA A 6 12.08 -7.57 -16.27
C ALA A 6 12.69 -7.27 -14.89
N GLU A 7 13.85 -6.64 -14.85
CA GLU A 7 14.43 -6.21 -13.58
C GLU A 7 13.60 -5.04 -13.04
N ILE A 8 13.04 -5.19 -11.84
CA ILE A 8 12.32 -4.09 -11.16
C ILE A 8 13.36 -3.09 -10.64
N VAL A 9 13.41 -1.92 -11.26
CA VAL A 9 14.30 -0.81 -10.88
C VAL A 9 13.70 -0.03 -9.72
N SER A 10 12.42 0.34 -9.84
CA SER A 10 11.68 1.03 -8.78
C SER A 10 10.18 0.73 -8.85
N ALA A 11 9.50 0.79 -7.71
CA ALA A 11 8.05 0.77 -7.65
C ALA A 11 7.55 1.66 -6.51
N THR A 12 6.55 2.51 -6.79
CA THR A 12 5.92 3.39 -5.80
C THR A 12 4.40 3.28 -5.87
N ILE A 13 3.76 3.48 -4.72
CA ILE A 13 2.32 3.73 -4.65
C ILE A 13 2.10 5.17 -4.22
N THR A 14 1.20 5.86 -4.91
CA THR A 14 0.70 7.18 -4.55
C THR A 14 -0.77 7.07 -4.14
N VAL A 15 -1.13 7.70 -3.01
CA VAL A 15 -2.50 7.75 -2.51
C VAL A 15 -2.87 9.18 -2.11
N PHE A 16 -4.13 9.55 -2.31
CA PHE A 16 -4.66 10.82 -1.82
C PHE A 16 -5.14 10.69 -0.37
N VAL A 17 -4.64 11.57 0.50
CA VAL A 17 -5.00 11.56 1.92
C VAL A 17 -6.10 12.60 2.19
N ASP A 18 -7.30 12.12 2.51
CA ASP A 18 -8.44 12.98 2.81
C ASP A 18 -8.42 13.47 4.27
N ASP A 19 -7.93 12.64 5.19
CA ASP A 19 -7.87 13.02 6.61
C ASP A 19 -6.86 12.20 7.41
N VAL A 20 -6.30 12.84 8.44
CA VAL A 20 -5.47 12.18 9.47
C VAL A 20 -5.98 12.63 10.84
N LEU A 21 -6.58 11.70 11.56
CA LEU A 21 -7.27 11.96 12.83
C LEU A 21 -6.60 11.23 13.99
N PHE A 22 -6.79 11.76 15.20
CA PHE A 22 -6.38 11.18 16.49
C PHE A 22 -4.87 11.10 16.75
N ALA A 23 -4.02 11.38 15.75
CA ALA A 23 -2.57 11.58 15.91
C ALA A 23 -2.05 12.58 14.85
N SER A 24 -0.92 13.26 15.15
CA SER A 24 -0.24 14.13 14.19
C SER A 24 0.59 13.37 13.15
N SER A 25 0.92 12.11 13.44
CA SER A 25 1.61 11.18 12.56
C SER A 25 1.14 9.75 12.88
N VAL A 26 0.68 9.02 11.86
CA VAL A 26 0.19 7.65 11.95
C VAL A 26 1.17 6.75 11.19
N PRO A 27 2.01 5.98 11.88
CA PRO A 27 2.90 5.00 11.26
C PRO A 27 2.06 3.84 10.70
N THR A 28 2.38 3.45 9.48
CA THR A 28 1.62 2.46 8.72
C THR A 28 2.56 1.42 8.13
N LEU A 29 2.29 0.15 8.39
CA LEU A 29 2.94 -0.99 7.76
C LEU A 29 2.30 -1.28 6.41
N ILE A 30 3.10 -1.80 5.50
CA ILE A 30 2.69 -2.18 4.15
C ILE A 30 3.16 -3.60 3.91
N ASP A 31 2.24 -4.53 3.70
CA ASP A 31 2.57 -5.93 3.44
C ASP A 31 2.00 -6.44 2.13
N LEU A 32 2.71 -7.39 1.52
CA LEU A 32 2.23 -8.11 0.35
C LEU A 32 1.13 -9.07 0.79
N VAL A 33 0.02 -9.06 0.07
CA VAL A 33 -1.15 -9.91 0.36
C VAL A 33 -1.66 -10.57 -0.91
N ARG A 34 -2.53 -11.57 -0.76
CA ARG A 34 -3.18 -12.23 -1.88
C ARG A 34 -4.61 -12.56 -1.51
N TYR A 35 -5.52 -11.71 -1.97
CA TYR A 35 -6.93 -11.88 -1.74
C TYR A 35 -7.68 -12.29 -3.00
N PRO A 36 -8.82 -13.00 -2.84
CA PRO A 36 -9.67 -13.34 -3.97
C PRO A 36 -10.16 -12.07 -4.67
N LEU A 37 -10.05 -12.02 -6.00
CA LEU A 37 -10.61 -10.92 -6.81
C LEU A 37 -12.14 -10.83 -6.73
N SER A 38 -12.79 -11.88 -6.20
CA SER A 38 -14.23 -11.89 -5.91
C SER A 38 -14.64 -11.00 -4.73
N GLY A 39 -13.67 -10.40 -4.03
CA GLY A 39 -13.88 -9.58 -2.86
C GLY A 39 -13.24 -10.16 -1.59
N LEU A 40 -13.05 -9.28 -0.61
CA LEU A 40 -12.49 -9.60 0.69
C LEU A 40 -13.50 -10.36 1.56
N ARG A 41 -13.00 -11.33 2.30
CA ARG A 41 -13.71 -12.05 3.36
C ARG A 41 -13.25 -11.53 4.71
N SER A 42 -14.07 -11.71 5.75
CA SER A 42 -13.67 -11.35 7.11
C SER A 42 -12.36 -12.02 7.56
N SER A 43 -12.14 -13.27 7.13
CA SER A 43 -10.91 -14.02 7.41
C SER A 43 -9.65 -13.42 6.78
N ASP A 44 -9.78 -12.59 5.74
CA ASP A 44 -8.65 -12.01 5.04
C ASP A 44 -7.96 -10.94 5.90
N TYR A 45 -8.72 -10.25 6.77
CA TYR A 45 -8.19 -9.23 7.68
C TYR A 45 -7.28 -9.81 8.77
N ASP A 46 -7.51 -11.06 9.16
CA ASP A 46 -6.70 -11.77 10.18
C ASP A 46 -5.51 -12.55 9.56
N SER A 47 -5.32 -12.46 8.24
CA SER A 47 -4.27 -13.21 7.55
C SER A 47 -2.87 -12.69 7.89
N PRO A 48 -1.88 -13.59 8.11
CA PRO A 48 -0.50 -13.18 8.31
C PRO A 48 0.08 -12.57 7.01
N PRO A 49 1.06 -11.66 7.11
CA PRO A 49 1.73 -11.08 5.94
C PRO A 49 2.35 -12.17 5.04
N LEU A 50 2.32 -11.96 3.72
CA LEU A 50 2.98 -12.87 2.78
C LEU A 50 4.48 -12.57 2.70
N GLY A 51 5.21 -13.09 3.68
CA GLY A 51 6.68 -13.02 3.74
C GLY A 51 7.21 -12.08 4.82
N ASN A 52 8.52 -11.87 4.78
CA ASN A 52 9.25 -11.08 5.78
C ASN A 52 9.50 -9.63 5.32
N VAL A 53 9.12 -9.30 4.08
CA VAL A 53 9.25 -7.95 3.54
C VAL A 53 8.04 -7.14 3.95
N VAL A 54 8.27 -6.13 4.79
CA VAL A 54 7.24 -5.18 5.24
C VAL A 54 7.75 -3.77 4.95
N GLY A 55 7.02 -3.05 4.10
CA GLY A 55 7.23 -1.63 3.89
C GLY A 55 6.71 -0.81 5.08
N LYS A 56 7.18 0.43 5.19
CA LYS A 56 6.68 1.38 6.17
C LYS A 56 6.45 2.74 5.53
N THR A 57 5.39 3.40 5.94
CA THR A 57 5.11 4.80 5.62
C THR A 57 4.54 5.51 6.86
N PHE A 58 4.46 6.83 6.78
CA PHE A 58 3.87 7.67 7.83
C PHE A 58 2.92 8.64 7.16
N PHE A 59 1.68 8.71 7.67
CA PHE A 59 0.72 9.73 7.28
C PHE A 59 0.64 10.77 8.37
N THR A 60 0.75 12.04 8.00
CA THR A 60 0.81 13.17 8.93
C THR A 60 -0.32 14.14 8.66
N SER A 61 -0.61 15.00 9.64
CA SER A 61 -1.60 16.07 9.43
C SER A 61 -1.23 17.05 8.31
N ALA A 62 0.04 17.07 7.88
CA ALA A 62 0.48 17.88 6.75
C ALA A 62 0.12 17.27 5.38
N ASP A 63 -0.21 15.97 5.35
CA ASP A 63 -0.54 15.25 4.12
C ASP A 63 -2.02 15.42 3.72
N ILE A 64 -2.85 15.97 4.60
CA ILE A 64 -4.30 16.17 4.37
C ILE A 64 -4.51 17.06 3.13
N GLY A 65 -5.25 16.54 2.15
CA GLY A 65 -5.52 17.20 0.87
C GLY A 65 -4.43 17.04 -0.18
N PHE A 66 -3.43 16.17 0.06
CA PHE A 66 -2.30 15.95 -0.84
C PHE A 66 -2.08 14.47 -1.16
N ASP A 67 -1.34 14.25 -2.25
CA ASP A 67 -0.85 12.94 -2.65
C ASP A 67 0.40 12.54 -1.85
N VAL A 68 0.35 11.38 -1.22
CA VAL A 68 1.49 10.78 -0.52
C VAL A 68 2.01 9.62 -1.35
N THR A 69 3.30 9.66 -1.68
CA THR A 69 3.99 8.60 -2.42
C THR A 69 4.96 7.86 -1.51
N PHE A 70 4.91 6.54 -1.53
CA PHE A 70 5.82 5.68 -0.76
C PHE A 70 6.38 4.54 -1.61
N ASP A 71 7.59 4.11 -1.25
CA ASP A 71 8.31 3.04 -1.94
C ASP A 71 7.69 1.67 -1.62
N VAL A 72 7.48 0.89 -2.68
CA VAL A 72 7.05 -0.50 -2.61
C VAL A 72 7.95 -1.40 -3.46
N THR A 73 9.14 -0.92 -3.84
CA THR A 73 10.13 -1.65 -4.64
C THR A 73 10.42 -3.05 -4.08
N PRO A 74 10.74 -3.23 -2.78
CA PRO A 74 11.05 -4.57 -2.27
C PRO A 74 9.82 -5.48 -2.23
N LEU A 75 8.60 -4.93 -2.10
CA LEU A 75 7.35 -5.70 -2.16
C LEU A 75 7.05 -6.16 -3.59
N MET A 76 7.30 -5.31 -4.59
CA MET A 76 7.13 -5.64 -6.01
C MET A 76 8.13 -6.73 -6.44
N GLN A 77 9.38 -6.62 -6.00
CA GLN A 77 10.40 -7.64 -6.22
C GLN A 77 10.01 -8.98 -5.57
N GLU A 78 9.50 -8.96 -4.33
CA GLU A 78 9.01 -10.17 -3.66
C GLU A 78 7.82 -10.80 -4.39
N ALA A 79 6.89 -9.98 -4.90
CA ALA A 79 5.77 -10.47 -5.71
C ALA A 79 6.25 -11.14 -7.02
N GLN A 80 7.26 -10.56 -7.67
CA GLN A 80 7.89 -11.13 -8.86
C GLN A 80 8.57 -12.47 -8.55
N LEU A 81 9.37 -12.53 -7.47
CA LEU A 81 10.06 -13.75 -7.03
C LEU A 81 9.08 -14.89 -6.74
N ARG A 82 7.88 -14.57 -6.24
CA ARG A 82 6.79 -15.52 -5.97
C ARG A 82 5.97 -15.91 -7.20
N GLY A 83 6.21 -15.27 -8.34
CA GLY A 83 5.45 -15.52 -9.57
C GLY A 83 3.99 -15.06 -9.50
N PHE A 84 3.70 -14.00 -8.74
CA PHE A 84 2.34 -13.45 -8.67
C PHE A 84 2.02 -12.66 -9.93
N SER A 85 0.80 -12.83 -10.47
CA SER A 85 0.29 -12.05 -11.62
C SER A 85 -0.09 -10.63 -11.23
N ASP A 86 -0.62 -10.49 -10.02
CA ASP A 86 -1.22 -9.28 -9.49
C ASP A 86 -0.43 -8.78 -8.28
N PHE A 87 -0.30 -7.46 -8.19
CA PHE A 87 0.33 -6.80 -7.06
C PHE A 87 -0.76 -6.28 -6.14
N GLN A 88 -0.86 -6.89 -4.95
CA GLN A 88 -1.82 -6.49 -3.93
C GLN A 88 -1.07 -6.22 -2.64
N VAL A 89 -1.33 -5.06 -2.04
CA VAL A 89 -0.77 -4.68 -0.74
C VAL A 89 -1.89 -4.39 0.24
N ARG A 90 -1.60 -4.56 1.52
CA ARG A 90 -2.47 -4.11 2.60
C ARG A 90 -1.72 -3.08 3.44
N LEU A 91 -2.44 -2.04 3.83
CA LEU A 91 -1.98 -1.00 4.76
C LEU A 91 -2.51 -1.35 6.15
N LEU A 92 -1.62 -1.41 7.14
CA LEU A 92 -1.95 -1.75 8.52
C LEU A 92 -1.40 -0.67 9.46
N LEU A 93 -2.13 -0.39 10.54
CA LEU A 93 -1.60 0.46 11.59
C LEU A 93 -0.36 -0.19 12.23
N ASP A 94 0.73 0.57 12.36
CA ASP A 94 1.90 0.15 13.14
C ASP A 94 1.68 0.50 14.62
N PHE A 95 1.26 -0.49 15.41
CA PHE A 95 1.01 -0.33 16.85
C PHE A 95 2.27 -0.06 17.69
N SER A 96 3.47 -0.01 17.10
CA SER A 96 4.68 0.44 17.80
C SER A 96 4.79 1.96 17.94
N GLY A 97 3.90 2.73 17.30
CA GLY A 97 3.86 4.19 17.40
C GLY A 97 2.47 4.76 17.70
N ALA A 98 2.25 6.01 17.30
CA ALA A 98 1.01 6.72 17.61
C ALA A 98 -0.19 6.11 16.85
N ILE A 99 -1.27 5.83 17.57
CA ILE A 99 -2.48 5.25 17.01
C ILE A 99 -3.35 6.38 16.47
N GLY A 100 -3.79 6.26 15.22
CA GLY A 100 -4.69 7.20 14.59
C GLY A 100 -5.51 6.58 13.48
N LEU A 101 -6.25 7.43 12.77
CA LEU A 101 -7.05 7.07 11.62
C LEU A 101 -6.56 7.84 10.41
N VAL A 102 -6.29 7.14 9.32
CA VAL A 102 -5.96 7.72 8.02
C VAL A 102 -7.11 7.41 7.08
N ARG A 103 -7.71 8.45 6.48
CA ARG A 103 -8.69 8.30 5.43
C ARG A 103 -8.00 8.49 4.09
N ILE A 104 -7.97 7.44 3.29
CA ILE A 104 -7.49 7.46 1.91
C ILE A 104 -8.72 7.54 1.03
N GLU A 105 -8.74 8.53 0.13
CA GLU A 105 -9.90 8.74 -0.74
C GLU A 105 -9.82 7.84 -1.97
N ASP A 106 -10.89 7.10 -2.25
CA ASP A 106 -11.07 6.33 -3.48
C ASP A 106 -12.53 6.47 -3.97
N LEU A 107 -12.97 7.72 -4.17
CA LEU A 107 -14.35 7.96 -4.59
C LEU A 107 -14.59 7.43 -6.01
N PRO A 108 -15.66 6.64 -6.21
CA PRO A 108 -16.06 6.27 -7.55
C PRO A 108 -16.34 7.55 -8.35
N ASN A 109 -15.69 7.66 -9.51
CA ASN A 109 -15.77 8.79 -10.47
C ASN A 109 -14.85 10.00 -10.20
N VAL A 110 -13.93 9.93 -9.22
CA VAL A 110 -12.87 10.93 -9.04
C VAL A 110 -11.53 10.32 -9.39
N ALA A 111 -11.16 10.34 -10.68
CA ALA A 111 -9.93 9.69 -11.16
C ALA A 111 -8.63 10.30 -10.58
N ILE A 112 -8.69 11.51 -10.01
CA ILE A 112 -7.53 12.19 -9.44
C ILE A 112 -7.11 11.65 -8.06
N SER A 113 -8.00 10.98 -7.32
CA SER A 113 -7.68 10.46 -5.98
C SER A 113 -7.43 8.96 -5.95
N ALA A 114 -7.68 8.26 -7.06
CA ALA A 114 -7.49 6.82 -7.14
C ALA A 114 -6.01 6.45 -6.88
N PRO A 115 -5.73 5.42 -6.06
CA PRO A 115 -4.37 4.95 -5.83
C PRO A 115 -3.63 4.63 -7.14
N LEU A 116 -2.41 5.14 -7.29
CA LEU A 116 -1.58 4.95 -8.46
C LEU A 116 -0.35 4.11 -8.13
N LEU A 117 -0.17 2.99 -8.84
CA LEU A 117 1.06 2.22 -8.83
C LEU A 117 1.94 2.66 -10.01
N SER A 118 3.14 3.15 -9.73
CA SER A 118 4.17 3.42 -10.73
C SER A 118 5.28 2.37 -10.63
N VAL A 119 5.72 1.83 -11.76
CA VAL A 119 6.76 0.80 -11.82
C VAL A 119 7.73 1.12 -12.94
N GLU A 120 9.00 1.21 -12.59
CA GLU A 120 10.10 1.28 -13.55
C GLU A 120 10.78 -0.09 -13.62
N TYR A 121 10.90 -0.62 -14.83
CA TYR A 121 11.54 -1.91 -15.09
C TYR A 121 12.34 -1.85 -16.39
N ARG A 122 13.33 -2.74 -16.51
CA ARG A 122 14.20 -2.86 -17.70
C ARG A 122 14.45 -4.30 -18.12
#